data_AF-A0A9E3B0Y3-F1
#
_entry.id   AF-A0A9E3B0Y3-F1
#
_cell.length_a   1.000
_cell.length_b   1.000
_cell.length_c   1.000
_cell.angle_alpha   90.00
_cell.angle_beta   90.00
_cell.angle_gamma   90.00
#
_symmetry.space_group_name_H-M   'P 1'
#
loop_
_entity.id
_entity.type
_entity.pdbx_description
1 polymer ?
#
loop_
_entity_poly.entity_id
_entity_poly.type
_entity_poly.pdbx_seq_one_letter_code
_entity_poly.pdbx_strand_id
1 'polypeptide(L)'
;METRMLGLEAARTVSEIAKWGNDLIGKEVPGLPDYRVVRVIQFQLMSRQNGYDAMLLVEIAERPLDTAEQVALRAENIEVIEELTATVGEPVPGETTLED
;
A
#
# COMPACT_ATOMS: atom_id res chain seq x y z
N MET A 1 13.89 -11.34 -8.21
CA MET A 1 13.06 -10.24 -7.67
C MET A 1 13.99 -9.10 -7.34
N GLU A 2 13.65 -7.88 -7.73
CA GLU A 2 14.45 -6.67 -7.53
C GLU A 2 13.59 -5.60 -6.85
N THR A 3 14.19 -4.60 -6.19
CA THR A 3 13.47 -3.46 -5.64
C THR A 3 13.74 -2.19 -6.45
N ARG A 4 12.72 -1.35 -6.64
CA ARG A 4 12.81 -0.07 -7.34
C ARG A 4 12.15 1.04 -6.56
N MET A 5 12.70 2.24 -6.70
CA MET A 5 12.09 3.45 -6.18
C MET A 5 11.26 4.14 -7.26
N LEU A 6 10.03 4.50 -6.92
CA LEU A 6 9.11 5.25 -7.76
C LEU A 6 8.74 6.56 -7.05
N GLY A 7 8.77 7.67 -7.79
CA GLY A 7 8.29 8.96 -7.33
C GLY A 7 6.84 9.18 -7.75
N LEU A 8 6.00 9.61 -6.81
CA LEU A 8 4.66 10.11 -7.05
C LEU A 8 4.61 11.56 -6.58
N GLU A 9 4.08 12.45 -7.41
CA GLU A 9 4.05 13.89 -7.13
C GLU A 9 2.62 14.42 -7.13
N ALA A 10 2.44 15.56 -6.46
CA ALA A 10 1.22 16.37 -6.53
C ALA A 10 -0.07 15.66 -6.06
N ALA A 11 0.02 14.73 -5.12
CA ALA A 11 -1.18 14.20 -4.47
C ALA A 11 -1.78 15.25 -3.53
N ARG A 12 -3.11 15.34 -3.51
CA ARG A 12 -3.83 16.26 -2.60
C ARG A 12 -3.97 15.66 -1.21
N THR A 13 -4.01 14.34 -1.12
CA THR A 13 -4.23 13.62 0.14
C THR A 13 -3.33 12.38 0.24
N VAL A 14 -3.09 11.90 1.46
CA VAL A 14 -2.36 10.65 1.69
C VAL A 14 -3.13 9.45 1.12
N SER A 15 -4.46 9.47 1.18
CA SER A 15 -5.33 8.41 0.61
C SER A 15 -5.17 8.29 -0.91
N GLU A 16 -4.89 9.40 -1.59
CA GLU A 16 -4.62 9.41 -3.03
C GLU A 16 -3.29 8.73 -3.35
N ILE A 17 -2.24 8.98 -2.56
CA ILE A 17 -0.97 8.25 -2.66
C ILE A 17 -1.16 6.74 -2.44
N ALA A 18 -1.92 6.36 -1.41
CA ALA A 18 -2.20 4.94 -1.14
C ALA A 18 -2.94 4.27 -2.30
N LYS A 19 -3.94 4.97 -2.88
CA LYS A 19 -4.65 4.51 -4.07
C LYS A 19 -3.71 4.33 -5.25
N TRP A 20 -2.84 5.30 -5.53
CA TRP A 20 -1.85 5.19 -6.61
C TRP A 20 -0.88 4.04 -6.39
N GLY A 21 -0.39 3.84 -5.16
CA GLY A 21 0.48 2.72 -4.81
C GLY A 21 -0.18 1.36 -5.06
N ASN A 22 -1.45 1.21 -4.67
CA ASN A 22 -2.22 -0.01 -4.92
C ASN A 22 -2.46 -0.22 -6.42
N ASP A 23 -2.79 0.86 -7.13
CA ASP A 23 -3.00 0.83 -8.59
C ASP A 23 -1.73 0.45 -9.35
N LEU A 24 -0.53 0.54 -8.78
CA LEU A 24 0.71 0.11 -9.42
C LEU A 24 0.87 -1.41 -9.41
N ILE A 25 0.28 -2.13 -8.45
CA ILE A 25 0.46 -3.57 -8.30
C ILE A 25 -0.06 -4.31 -9.55
N GLY A 26 0.78 -5.17 -10.12
CA GLY A 26 0.52 -5.90 -11.36
C GLY A 26 0.74 -5.09 -12.64
N LYS A 27 1.01 -3.77 -12.56
CA LYS A 27 1.32 -2.94 -13.73
C LYS A 27 2.80 -2.98 -14.09
N GLU A 28 3.08 -2.57 -15.32
CA GLU A 28 4.43 -2.43 -15.84
C GLU A 28 5.19 -1.33 -15.09
N VAL A 29 6.49 -1.57 -14.88
CA VAL A 29 7.37 -0.59 -14.24
C VAL A 29 7.73 0.48 -15.27
N PRO A 30 7.54 1.78 -14.97
CA PRO A 30 7.95 2.85 -15.89
C PRO A 30 9.43 2.74 -16.27
N GLY A 31 9.72 2.67 -17.57
CA GLY A 31 11.08 2.52 -18.10
C GLY A 31 11.60 1.07 -18.16
N LEU A 32 10.85 0.09 -17.66
CA LEU A 32 11.19 -1.34 -17.67
C LEU A 32 9.95 -2.17 -18.06
N PRO A 33 9.60 -2.25 -19.35
CA PRO A 33 8.35 -2.88 -19.82
C PRO A 33 8.27 -4.39 -19.53
N ASP A 34 9.42 -5.05 -19.45
CA ASP A 34 9.52 -6.49 -19.12
C ASP A 34 9.30 -6.77 -17.64
N TYR A 35 9.16 -5.74 -16.79
CA TYR A 35 9.00 -5.89 -15.35
C TYR A 35 7.62 -5.44 -14.89
N ARG A 36 7.09 -6.11 -13.86
CA ARG A 36 5.85 -5.73 -13.19
C ARG A 36 6.08 -5.49 -11.71
N VAL A 37 5.30 -4.58 -11.15
CA VAL A 37 5.25 -4.34 -9.70
C VAL A 37 4.52 -5.51 -9.04
N VAL A 38 5.16 -6.14 -8.06
CA VAL A 38 4.60 -7.26 -7.28
C VAL A 38 3.90 -6.75 -6.03
N ARG A 39 4.53 -5.82 -5.31
CA ARG A 39 4.00 -5.20 -4.10
C ARG A 39 4.72 -3.90 -3.78
N VAL A 40 4.09 -3.06 -2.97
CA VAL A 40 4.76 -1.92 -2.34
C VAL A 40 5.35 -2.36 -1.01
N ILE A 41 6.63 -2.10 -0.78
CA ILE A 41 7.36 -2.46 0.44
C ILE A 41 7.27 -1.30 1.45
N GLN A 42 7.48 -0.07 0.98
CA GLN A 42 7.56 1.09 1.85
C GLN A 42 7.07 2.36 1.14
N PHE A 43 6.49 3.26 1.95
CA PHE A 43 6.10 4.61 1.54
C PHE A 43 6.87 5.64 2.36
N GLN A 44 7.37 6.67 1.70
CA GLN A 44 7.89 7.86 2.36
C GLN A 44 7.16 9.07 1.80
N LEU A 45 6.40 9.76 2.66
CA LEU A 45 5.63 10.94 2.32
C LEU A 45 6.43 12.21 2.58
N MET A 46 6.31 13.17 1.68
CA MET A 46 6.89 14.51 1.80
C MET A 46 5.75 15.52 1.69
N SER A 47 5.46 16.22 2.79
CA SER A 47 4.43 17.26 2.81
C SER A 47 4.89 18.48 2.03
N ARG A 48 4.01 19.00 1.17
CA ARG A 48 4.14 20.26 0.44
C ARG A 48 3.04 21.22 0.87
N GLN A 49 3.20 22.52 0.59
CA GLN A 49 2.22 23.56 0.97
C GLN A 49 0.79 23.28 0.50
N ASN A 50 0.60 22.51 -0.57
CA ASN A 50 -0.70 22.21 -1.16
C ASN A 50 -0.90 20.73 -1.51
N GLY A 51 -0.27 19.81 -0.75
CA GLY A 51 -0.38 18.38 -1.00
C GLY A 51 0.81 17.58 -0.51
N TYR A 52 1.07 16.46 -1.18
CA TYR A 52 2.10 15.49 -0.82
C TYR A 52 2.80 15.01 -2.08
N ASP A 53 4.11 14.79 -1.95
CA ASP A 53 4.82 13.85 -2.80
C ASP A 53 5.07 12.57 -2.01
N ALA A 54 5.33 11.48 -2.73
CA ALA A 54 5.69 10.22 -2.13
C ALA A 54 6.81 9.53 -2.91
N MET A 55 7.70 8.89 -2.17
CA MET A 55 8.63 7.91 -2.68
C MET A 55 8.15 6.52 -2.27
N LEU A 56 7.98 5.64 -3.24
CA LEU A 56 7.54 4.26 -3.03
C LEU A 56 8.71 3.33 -3.34
N LEU A 57 9.08 2.50 -2.37
CA LEU A 57 9.93 1.35 -2.62
C LEU A 57 9.03 0.18 -3.01
N VAL A 58 9.14 -0.28 -4.25
CA VAL A 58 8.34 -1.38 -4.79
C VAL A 58 9.21 -2.58 -5.11
N GLU A 59 8.66 -3.77 -4.91
CA GLU A 59 9.25 -5.01 -5.40
C GLU A 59 8.79 -5.25 -6.84
N ILE A 60 9.72 -5.61 -7.71
CA ILE A 60 9.45 -5.87 -9.12
C ILE A 60 9.93 -7.28 -9.49
N ALA A 61 9.22 -7.88 -10.44
CA ALA A 61 9.56 -9.16 -11.04
C ALA A 61 9.50 -9.05 -12.55
N GLU A 62 10.43 -9.72 -13.22
CA GLU A 62 10.37 -9.89 -14.67
C GLU A 62 9.10 -10.67 -15.02
N ARG A 63 8.40 -10.22 -16.05
CA ARG A 63 7.25 -10.91 -16.61
C ARG A 63 7.77 -12.24 -17.18
N PRO A 64 7.19 -13.39 -16.81
CA PRO A 64 7.52 -14.63 -17.49
C PRO A 64 7.22 -14.45 -18.99
N LEU A 65 8.25 -14.53 -19.82
CA LEU A 65 8.15 -14.64 -21.28
C LEU A 65 7.36 -15.92 -21.55
N ASP A 66 6.09 -15.75 -21.94
CA ASP A 66 5.13 -16.81 -22.21
C ASP A 66 4.82 -17.76 -21.05
N THR A 67 3.74 -17.50 -20.33
CA THR A 67 2.83 -18.58 -19.90
C THR A 67 1.49 -17.99 -19.49
N ALA A 68 0.43 -18.56 -20.03
CA ALA A 68 -0.96 -18.32 -19.67
C ALA A 68 -1.31 -18.82 -18.25
N GLU A 69 -0.39 -18.71 -17.29
CA GLU A 69 -0.51 -19.30 -15.98
C GLU A 69 0.12 -18.41 -14.91
N GLN A 70 -0.68 -18.10 -13.88
CA GLN A 70 -0.27 -17.64 -12.55
C GLN A 70 0.20 -16.18 -12.51
N VAL A 71 -0.65 -15.19 -12.22
CA VAL A 71 -1.36 -15.03 -10.93
C VAL A 71 -2.77 -14.50 -11.19
N ALA A 72 -3.77 -15.37 -11.07
CA ALA A 72 -5.09 -14.91 -10.68
C ALA A 72 -4.95 -14.41 -9.24
N LEU A 73 -4.82 -13.10 -9.05
CA LEU A 73 -5.13 -12.44 -7.78
C LEU A 73 -6.59 -12.79 -7.49
N ARG A 74 -6.82 -13.92 -6.81
CA ARG A 74 -8.14 -14.25 -6.29
C ARG A 74 -8.49 -13.11 -5.34
N ALA A 75 -9.69 -12.57 -5.48
CA ALA A 75 -10.23 -11.49 -4.65
C ALA A 75 -10.18 -11.79 -3.13
N GLU A 76 -9.85 -13.03 -2.77
CA GLU A 76 -9.64 -13.55 -1.43
C GLU A 76 -8.32 -13.09 -0.77
N ASN A 77 -7.36 -12.52 -1.52
CA ASN A 77 -6.06 -12.03 -0.98
C ASN A 77 -6.01 -10.51 -0.72
N ILE A 78 -7.11 -9.79 -0.90
CA ILE A 78 -7.22 -8.39 -0.48
C ILE A 78 -7.68 -8.39 0.99
N GLU A 79 -6.76 -8.70 1.90
CA GLU A 79 -6.99 -8.39 3.33
C GLU A 79 -6.88 -6.87 3.49
N VAL A 80 -8.05 -6.27 3.63
CA VAL A 80 -8.30 -4.88 3.97
C VAL A 80 -7.54 -4.55 5.27
N ILE A 81 -6.55 -3.66 5.21
CA ILE A 81 -6.00 -3.01 6.41
C ILE A 81 -7.03 -1.97 6.87
N GLU A 82 -8.10 -2.42 7.52
CA GLU A 82 -8.99 -1.59 8.33
C GLU A 82 -8.73 -1.90 9.81
N GLU A 83 -7.52 -1.60 10.30
CA GLU A 83 -7.28 -1.65 11.74
C GLU A 83 -6.25 -0.61 12.21
N LEU A 84 -6.51 0.67 11.92
CA LEU A 84 -5.76 1.78 12.53
C LEU A 84 -6.65 2.84 13.23
N THR A 85 -7.94 2.55 13.44
CA THR A 85 -8.85 3.50 14.14
C THR A 85 -9.61 2.90 15.33
N ALA A 86 -9.19 1.74 15.88
CA ALA A 86 -9.87 1.10 17.01
C ALA A 86 -9.18 1.29 18.38
N THR A 87 -8.17 2.17 18.49
CA THR A 87 -7.45 2.43 19.76
C THR A 87 -7.39 3.91 20.13
N VAL A 88 -8.39 4.69 19.72
CA VAL A 88 -8.60 6.03 20.28
C VAL A 88 -10.05 6.18 20.69
N GLY A 89 -10.30 5.87 21.96
CA GLY A 89 -11.43 6.42 22.69
C GLY A 89 -12.33 5.38 23.36
N GLU A 90 -11.91 4.89 24.53
CA GLU A 90 -12.84 4.59 25.63
C GLU A 90 -12.05 4.61 26.97
N PRO A 91 -12.41 5.47 27.94
CA PRO A 91 -11.69 5.56 29.22
C PRO A 91 -12.00 4.37 30.11
N VAL A 92 -10.95 3.77 30.70
CA VAL A 92 -11.06 2.68 31.69
C VAL A 92 -11.95 3.07 32.87
N PRO A 93 -13.10 2.42 33.11
CA PRO A 93 -13.84 2.52 34.36
C PRO A 93 -13.40 1.39 35.29
N GLY A 94 -13.00 1.76 36.50
CA GLY A 94 -12.51 0.85 37.52
C GLY A 94 -13.52 -0.24 37.91
N GLU A 95 -12.99 -1.46 38.03
CA GLU A 95 -13.63 -2.57 38.72
C GLU A 95 -13.82 -2.23 40.21
N THR A 96 -15.06 -1.99 40.61
CA THR A 96 -15.56 -2.24 41.97
C THR A 96 -17.08 -2.21 41.95
N THR A 97 -17.71 -3.32 42.34
CA THR A 97 -18.96 -3.47 43.11
C THR A 97 -19.17 -5.00 43.24
N LEU A 98 -18.76 -5.66 44.34
CA LEU A 98 -19.49 -5.91 45.60
C LEU A 98 -20.96 -6.34 45.38
N GLU A 99 -21.18 -7.65 45.34
CA GLU A 99 -22.50 -8.29 45.41
C GLU A 99 -23.02 -8.28 46.88
N ASP A 100 -24.28 -7.93 47.07
CA ASP A 100 -25.08 -8.15 48.29
C ASP A 100 -26.00 -9.36 48.08
#